data_AF-A0AAW2P0L1-F1
#
_entry.id   AF-A0AAW2P0L1-F1
#
_cell.length_a   1.000
_cell.length_b   1.000
_cell.length_c   1.000
_cell.angle_alpha   90.00
_cell.angle_beta   90.00
_cell.angle_gamma   90.00
#
_symmetry.space_group_name_H-M   'P 1'
#
loop_
_entity.id
_entity.type
_entity.pdbx_description
1 polymer ?
#
loop_
_entity_poly.entity_id
_entity_poly.type
_entity_poly.pdbx_seq_one_letter_code
_entity_poly.pdbx_strand_id
1 'polypeptide(L)' 'MGEKKKAGAMLVKLVSAAGTGFFYVVKKTKRLQSNNVKLEFRKYDPRVNRHVLFTEAKMK' A
#
# COMPACT_ATOMS: atom_id res chain seq x y z
N MET A 1 -24.70 -25.01 -0.01
CA MET A 1 -24.29 -23.69 -0.56
C MET A 1 -22.86 -23.44 -0.14
N GLY A 2 -21.90 -23.43 -1.08
CA GLY A 2 -20.47 -23.36 -0.76
C GLY A 2 -20.08 -22.06 -0.06
N GLU A 3 -19.40 -22.16 1.07
CA GLU A 3 -18.82 -21.03 1.79
C GLU A 3 -17.83 -20.30 0.87
N LYS A 4 -18.22 -19.10 0.41
CA LYS A 4 -17.27 -18.18 -0.23
C LYS A 4 -16.30 -17.69 0.84
N LYS A 5 -15.12 -18.31 0.96
CA LYS A 5 -13.98 -17.75 1.70
C LYS A 5 -13.77 -16.30 1.23
N LYS A 6 -14.18 -15.33 2.04
CA LYS A 6 -13.84 -13.92 1.84
C LYS A 6 -12.33 -13.84 2.01
N ALA A 7 -11.59 -13.89 0.90
CA ALA A 7 -10.17 -13.62 0.92
C ALA A 7 -9.96 -12.29 1.64
N GLY A 8 -9.29 -12.35 2.79
CA GLY A 8 -9.11 -11.22 3.68
C GLY A 8 -8.35 -10.12 2.95
N ALA A 9 -8.76 -8.87 3.16
CA ALA A 9 -7.99 -7.76 2.66
C ALA A 9 -6.60 -7.76 3.31
N MET A 10 -5.55 -7.64 2.50
CA MET A 10 -4.16 -7.65 2.95
C MET A 10 -3.74 -6.22 3.25
N LEU A 11 -3.06 -6.03 4.36
CA LEU A 11 -2.42 -4.76 4.68
C LEU A 11 -1.08 -4.70 3.95
N VAL A 12 -0.79 -3.57 3.33
CA VAL A 12 0.47 -3.29 2.65
C VAL A 12 1.06 -1.98 3.17
N LYS A 13 2.39 -1.87 3.10
CA LYS A 13 3.09 -0.64 3.45
C LYS A 13 3.33 0.15 2.17
N LEU A 14 3.06 1.45 2.21
CA LEU A 14 3.47 2.40 1.18
C LEU A 14 4.65 3.18 1.73
N VAL A 15 5.83 3.01 1.15
CA VAL A 15 7.08 3.62 1.62
C VAL A 15 7.38 4.87 0.80
N SER A 16 7.76 5.96 1.48
CA SER A 16 8.14 7.22 0.84
C SER A 16 9.40 7.03 0.00
N ALA A 17 9.32 7.39 -1.30
CA ALA A 17 10.47 7.36 -2.20
C ALA A 17 11.51 8.45 -1.88
N ALA A 18 11.18 9.41 -1.00
CA ALA A 18 12.10 10.45 -0.56
C ALA A 18 13.14 9.96 0.48
N GLY A 19 13.14 8.66 0.83
CA GLY A 19 14.15 8.07 1.71
C GLY A 19 14.04 8.48 3.18
N THR A 20 12.94 9.13 3.58
CA THR A 20 12.73 9.62 4.94
C THR A 20 12.39 8.53 5.96
N GLY A 21 12.09 7.31 5.49
CA GLY A 21 11.60 6.20 6.32
C GLY A 21 10.12 6.33 6.74
N PHE A 22 9.41 7.36 6.29
CA PHE A 22 7.98 7.48 6.54
C PHE A 22 7.18 6.51 5.66
N PHE A 23 6.15 5.88 6.23
CA PHE A 23 5.30 4.95 5.51
C PHE A 23 3.83 5.06 5.94
N TYR A 24 2.93 4.76 5.01
CA TYR A 24 1.53 4.55 5.31
C TYR A 24 1.21 3.06 5.33
N VAL A 25 0.27 2.66 6.19
CA VAL A 25 -0.33 1.33 6.14
C VAL A 25 -1.67 1.46 5.43
N VAL A 26 -1.87 0.70 4.35
CA VAL A 26 -3.09 0.74 3.55
C VAL A 26 -3.64 -0.65 3.36
N LYS A 27 -4.97 -0.77 3.40
CA LYS A 27 -5.69 -2.00 3.10
C LYS A 27 -5.81 -2.18 1.59
N LYS A 28 -5.10 -3.17 1.04
CA LYS A 28 -5.21 -3.56 -0.37
C LYS A 28 -6.47 -4.40 -0.55
N THR A 29 -7.38 -3.93 -1.40
CA THR A 29 -8.63 -4.66 -1.72
C THR A 29 -8.35 -5.86 -2.62
N LYS A 30 -9.19 -6.89 -2.54
CA LYS A 30 -9.03 -8.17 -3.24
C LYS A 30 -8.82 -8.01 -4.76
N ARG A 31 -9.53 -7.06 -5.39
CA ARG A 31 -9.39 -6.74 -6.83
C ARG A 31 -7.96 -6.35 -7.20
N LEU A 32 -7.33 -5.49 -6.39
CA LEU A 32 -5.97 -5.01 -6.61
C LEU A 32 -4.90 -6.06 -6.31
N GLN A 33 -5.21 -7.03 -5.43
CA GLN A 33 -4.33 -8.16 -5.16
C GLN A 33 -4.26 -9.13 -6.35
N SER A 34 -5.42 -9.48 -6.93
CA SER A 34 -5.51 -10.46 -8.02
C SER A 34 -4.75 -10.03 -9.28
N ASN A 35 -4.63 -8.72 -9.52
CA ASN A 35 -3.95 -8.20 -10.70
C ASN A 35 -2.42 -8.03 -10.52
N ASN A 36 -1.86 -8.37 -9.35
CA ASN A 36 -0.43 -8.20 -9.01
C ASN A 36 0.13 -6.80 -9.35
N VAL A 37 -0.72 -5.77 -9.27
CA VAL A 37 -0.34 -4.38 -9.55
C VAL A 37 0.32 -3.81 -8.31
N LYS A 38 1.55 -3.28 -8.46
CA LYS A 38 2.21 -2.49 -7.42
C LYS A 38 1.49 -1.15 -7.29
N LEU A 39 1.15 -0.77 -6.07
CA LEU A 39 0.51 0.51 -5.80
C LEU A 39 1.57 1.62 -5.73
N GLU A 40 1.35 2.66 -6.53
CA GLU A 40 2.14 3.89 -6.52
C GLU A 40 1.20 5.08 -6.32
N PHE A 41 1.46 5.87 -5.28
CA PHE A 41 0.61 7.00 -4.94
C PHE A 41 1.44 8.22 -4.60
N ARG A 42 0.98 9.40 -5.04
CA ARG A 42 1.53 10.65 -4.55
C ARG A 42 0.83 11.04 -3.25
N LYS A 43 1.54 11.03 -2.14
CA LYS A 43 1.02 11.37 -0.81
C LYS A 43 1.93 12.36 -0.11
N TYR A 44 1.42 13.02 0.91
CA TYR A 44 2.19 13.93 1.73
C TYR A 44 3.20 13.15 2.60
N ASP A 45 4.44 13.60 2.61
CA ASP A 45 5.44 13.15 3.58
C ASP A 45 5.69 14.28 4.59
N PRO A 46 5.30 14.13 5.87
CA PRO A 46 5.48 15.15 6.89
C PRO A 46 6.95 15.40 7.25
N ARG A 47 7.88 14.53 6.85
CA ARG A 47 9.32 14.75 7.07
C ARG A 47 9.94 15.69 6.03
N VAL A 48 9.41 15.68 4.80
CA VAL A 48 9.85 16.57 3.71
C VAL A 48 8.95 17.79 3.55
N ASN A 49 7.78 17.78 4.22
CA ASN A 49 6.71 18.76 4.06
C ASN A 49 6.20 18.89 2.62
N ARG A 50 6.22 17.80 1.85
CA ARG A 50 5.90 17.79 0.41
C ARG A 50 5.16 16.54 -0.02
N HIS A 51 4.44 16.62 -1.13
CA HIS A 51 3.81 15.47 -1.76
C HIS A 51 4.80 14.72 -2.64
N VAL A 52 5.20 13.54 -2.18
CA VAL A 52 6.19 12.67 -2.81
C VAL A 52 5.54 11.38 -3.27
N LEU A 53 6.24 10.63 -4.12
CA LEU A 53 5.81 9.32 -4.56
C LEU A 53 6.00 8.30 -3.43
N PHE A 54 5.00 7.46 -3.21
CA PHE A 54 5.05 6.33 -2.30
C PHE A 54 4.86 5.04 -3.08
N THR A 55 5.71 4.06 -2.82
CA THR A 55 5.71 2.75 -3.49
C THR A 55 5.32 1.63 -2.53
N GLU A 56 4.65 0.61 -3.04
CA GLU A 56 4.24 -0.55 -2.25
C GLU A 56 5.44 -1.42 -1.86
N ALA A 57 5.60 -1.64 -0.55
CA ALA A 57 6.46 -2.63 0.04
C ALA A 57 5.61 -3.74 0.69
N LYS A 58 6.03 -5.00 0.50
CA LYS A 58 5.39 -6.13 1.17
C LYS A 58 5.56 -6.01 2.68
N MET A 59 4.45 -6.15 3.39
CA MET A 59 4.46 -6.37 4.83
C MET A 59 4.79 -7.85 5.06
N LYS A 60 5.87 -8.12 5.80
CA LYS A 60 6.25 -9.49 6.20
C LYS A 60 5.32 -9.97 7.31
#